data_AF-A0A2N5KI13-F1
#
_entry.id   AF-A0A2N5KI13-F1
#
_cell.length_a   1.000
_cell.length_b   1.000
_cell.length_c   1.000
_cell.angle_alpha   90.00
_cell.angle_beta   90.00
_cell.angle_gamma   90.00
#
_symmetry.space_group_name_H-M   'P 1'
#
loop_
_entity.id
_entity.type
_entity.pdbx_description
1 polymer ?
#
loop_
_entity_poly.entity_id
_entity_poly.type
_entity_poly.pdbx_seq_one_letter_code
_entity_poly.pdbx_strand_id
1 'polypeptide(L)'
;MPAMGRTTRMVIVAVVVLVALVVAVGSILDWWDWKALIGWKALVGYIRPEDATGRKDAVQVYVVIVAGSVAAVTAAVGLVNLYYTRKNLNQQREIEKSRAEDAAALEAQRAQGSALQAYYEQMGKLLTEHDLRNTERKDIKLLARGQTLSVLREVNASGKGSLLTFLRGAGLIEAENPAVVLTGADLWGAP
;
A
#
# COMPACT_ATOMS: atom_id res chain seq x y z
N MET A 1 8.36 3.26 8.73
CA MET A 1 9.40 2.22 8.73
C MET A 1 9.33 1.52 7.39
N PRO A 2 10.35 1.68 6.53
CA PRO A 2 10.37 1.05 5.25
C PRO A 2 10.73 -0.38 5.62
N ALA A 3 10.27 -1.35 4.85
CA ALA A 3 10.61 -2.73 5.10
C ALA A 3 12.14 -2.86 4.93
N MET A 4 12.87 -2.57 6.00
CA MET A 4 14.27 -2.88 6.18
C MET A 4 14.25 -4.38 6.03
N GLY A 5 14.74 -4.81 4.86
CA GLY A 5 14.59 -6.16 4.37
C GLY A 5 14.84 -7.10 5.52
N ARG A 6 13.98 -8.10 5.68
CA ARG A 6 13.98 -9.02 6.83
C ARG A 6 15.41 -9.45 7.21
N THR A 7 16.28 -9.56 6.20
CA THR A 7 17.73 -9.75 6.25
C THR A 7 18.51 -8.68 7.02
N THR A 8 18.36 -7.37 6.75
CA THR A 8 19.14 -6.30 7.42
C THR A 8 18.72 -6.10 8.89
N ARG A 9 17.43 -6.30 9.21
CA ARG A 9 16.97 -6.33 10.62
C ARG A 9 17.51 -7.55 11.37
N MET A 10 17.51 -8.72 10.71
CA MET A 10 18.16 -9.91 11.26
C MET A 10 19.67 -9.72 11.44
N VAL A 11 20.37 -9.04 10.52
CA VAL A 11 21.82 -8.81 10.65
C VAL A 11 22.14 -7.94 11.87
N ILE A 12 21.37 -6.88 12.12
CA ILE A 12 21.61 -6.02 13.30
C ILE A 12 21.27 -6.75 14.60
N VAL A 13 20.14 -7.46 14.65
CA VAL A 13 19.78 -8.28 15.81
C VAL A 13 20.81 -9.40 16.00
N ALA A 14 21.29 -10.03 14.93
CA ALA A 14 22.32 -11.05 14.98
C ALA A 14 23.65 -10.48 15.48
N VAL A 15 24.06 -9.27 15.07
CA VAL A 15 25.30 -8.64 15.57
C VAL A 15 25.19 -8.31 17.05
N VAL A 16 24.05 -7.78 17.51
CA VAL A 16 23.82 -7.48 18.93
C VAL A 16 23.78 -8.76 19.78
N VAL A 17 23.09 -9.80 19.30
CA VAL A 17 23.05 -11.12 19.96
C VAL A 17 24.42 -11.79 19.93
N LEU A 18 25.21 -11.63 18.87
CA LEU A 18 26.55 -12.19 18.74
C LEU A 18 27.54 -11.46 19.66
N VAL A 19 27.46 -10.14 19.80
CA VAL A 19 28.23 -9.38 20.81
C VAL A 19 27.83 -9.80 22.22
N ALA A 20 26.52 -9.96 22.50
CA ALA A 20 26.04 -10.45 23.79
C ALA A 20 26.46 -11.91 24.07
N LEU A 21 26.47 -12.78 23.07
CA LEU A 21 26.92 -14.17 23.16
C LEU A 21 28.44 -14.26 23.32
N VAL A 22 29.22 -13.42 22.63
CA VAL A 22 30.68 -13.36 22.80
C VAL A 22 31.02 -12.91 24.23
N VAL A 23 30.28 -11.94 24.77
CA VAL A 23 30.39 -11.53 26.17
C VAL A 23 29.98 -12.69 27.11
N ALA A 24 28.87 -13.37 26.84
CA ALA A 24 28.34 -14.46 27.68
C ALA A 24 29.22 -15.73 27.67
N VAL A 25 29.70 -16.17 26.50
CA VAL A 25 30.61 -17.31 26.32
C VAL A 25 31.98 -17.00 26.91
N GLY A 26 32.48 -15.76 26.74
CA GLY A 26 33.71 -15.30 27.40
C GLY A 26 33.61 -15.32 28.93
N SER A 27 32.43 -15.09 29.50
CA SER A 27 32.19 -15.23 30.94
C SER A 27 31.98 -16.66 31.44
N ILE A 28 31.70 -17.64 30.57
CA ILE A 28 31.46 -19.06 30.94
C ILE A 28 32.73 -19.92 30.75
N LEU A 29 33.55 -19.63 29.73
CA LEU A 29 34.66 -20.50 29.34
C LEU A 29 36.00 -20.18 30.05
N ASP A 30 36.03 -19.18 30.94
CA ASP A 30 37.18 -18.71 31.75
C ASP A 30 38.52 -18.54 30.97
N TRP A 31 38.45 -18.49 29.64
CA TRP A 31 39.61 -18.52 28.75
C TRP A 31 40.15 -17.11 28.45
N TRP A 32 39.36 -16.05 28.66
CA TRP A 32 39.80 -14.68 28.36
C TRP A 32 39.23 -13.61 29.32
N ASP A 33 40.11 -12.75 29.83
CA ASP A 33 39.86 -11.77 30.89
C ASP A 33 39.18 -10.49 30.34
N TRP A 34 37.91 -10.61 29.91
CA TRP A 34 37.08 -9.50 29.37
C TRP A 34 37.02 -8.26 30.28
N LYS A 35 37.23 -8.47 31.58
CA LYS A 35 37.39 -7.46 32.63
C LYS A 35 38.56 -6.50 32.35
N ALA A 36 39.58 -6.89 31.60
CA ALA A 36 40.68 -6.03 31.21
C ALA A 36 40.30 -5.01 30.12
N LEU A 37 39.43 -5.36 29.18
CA LEU A 37 39.00 -4.48 28.08
C LEU A 37 38.12 -3.32 28.56
N ILE A 38 37.35 -3.54 29.63
CA ILE A 38 36.54 -2.51 30.31
C ILE A 38 37.26 -1.87 31.51
N GLY A 39 38.56 -2.12 31.68
CA GLY A 39 39.38 -1.49 32.72
C GLY A 39 39.12 -1.97 34.16
N TRP A 40 38.37 -3.05 34.36
CA TRP A 40 37.98 -3.57 35.69
C TRP A 40 39.18 -4.02 36.53
N LYS A 41 40.23 -4.57 35.92
CA LYS A 41 41.44 -5.04 36.63
C LYS A 41 42.34 -3.90 37.11
N ALA A 42 42.44 -2.83 36.30
CA ALA A 42 43.08 -1.58 36.70
C ALA A 42 42.26 -0.86 37.80
N LEU A 43 40.92 -0.96 37.73
CA LEU A 43 40.00 -0.45 38.75
C LEU A 43 40.19 -1.16 40.10
N VAL A 44 40.22 -2.50 40.13
CA VAL A 44 40.37 -3.28 41.37
C VAL A 44 41.75 -3.06 42.01
N GLY A 45 42.80 -2.85 41.20
CA GLY A 45 44.13 -2.47 41.69
C GLY A 45 44.20 -1.05 42.25
N TYR A 46 43.38 -0.13 41.74
CA TYR A 46 43.27 1.25 42.22
C TYR A 46 42.29 1.41 43.41
N ILE A 47 41.36 0.46 43.58
CA ILE A 47 40.39 0.36 44.71
C ILE A 47 41.00 -0.43 45.88
N ARG A 48 42.30 -0.30 46.12
CA ARG A 48 42.88 -0.58 47.45
C ARG A 48 43.76 0.59 47.95
N PRO A 49 43.24 1.83 48.14
CA PRO A 49 43.99 2.92 48.75
C PRO A 49 43.58 3.15 50.23
N GLU A 50 44.57 3.40 51.09
CA GLU A 50 44.46 3.59 52.54
C GLU A 50 43.99 4.98 53.00
N ASP A 51 43.42 5.85 52.15
CA ASP A 51 43.02 7.19 52.60
C ASP A 51 41.68 7.72 52.02
N ALA A 52 40.92 8.42 52.87
CA ALA A 52 39.47 8.65 52.75
C ALA A 52 39.06 9.79 51.81
N THR A 53 39.98 10.69 51.46
CA THR A 53 39.66 11.96 50.76
C THR A 53 39.66 11.83 49.23
N GLY A 54 40.41 10.88 48.65
CA GLY A 54 40.48 10.64 47.20
C GLY A 54 39.29 9.87 46.59
N ARG A 55 38.44 9.26 47.42
CA ARG A 55 37.30 8.45 46.95
C ARG A 55 36.16 9.28 46.32
N LYS A 56 35.95 10.52 46.77
CA LYS A 56 34.82 11.34 46.29
C LYS A 56 35.08 11.93 44.90
N ASP A 57 36.32 12.33 44.63
CA ASP A 57 36.71 12.96 43.36
C ASP A 57 36.77 11.94 42.21
N ALA A 58 37.28 10.73 42.48
CA ALA A 58 37.32 9.64 41.52
C ALA A 58 35.91 9.16 41.09
N VAL A 59 34.95 9.14 42.02
CA VAL A 59 33.56 8.77 41.73
C VAL A 59 32.87 9.85 40.91
N GLN A 60 33.16 11.13 41.13
CA GLN A 60 32.55 12.23 40.39
C GLN A 60 33.01 12.26 38.93
N VAL A 61 34.31 12.07 38.65
CA VAL A 61 34.84 11.96 37.28
C VAL A 61 34.27 10.73 36.56
N TYR A 62 34.10 9.61 37.27
CA TYR A 62 33.47 8.39 36.74
C TYR A 62 32.03 8.63 36.28
N VAL A 63 31.21 9.30 37.10
CA VAL A 63 29.81 9.61 36.76
C VAL A 63 29.71 10.45 35.47
N VAL A 64 30.62 11.41 35.28
CA VAL A 64 30.62 12.28 34.08
C VAL A 64 31.01 11.51 32.82
N ILE A 65 32.03 10.65 32.87
CA ILE A 65 32.45 9.83 31.71
C ILE A 65 31.35 8.84 31.32
N VAL A 66 30.76 8.16 32.30
CA VAL A 66 29.66 7.22 32.06
C VAL A 66 28.44 7.93 31.49
N ALA A 67 28.02 9.05 32.08
CA ALA A 67 26.92 9.86 31.55
C ALA A 67 27.19 10.38 30.13
N GLY A 68 28.43 10.79 29.83
CA GLY A 68 28.84 11.21 28.49
C GLY A 68 28.75 10.10 27.46
N SER A 69 29.15 8.88 27.84
CA SER A 69 29.06 7.70 26.96
C SER A 69 27.61 7.31 26.66
N VAL A 70 26.73 7.36 27.67
CA VAL A 70 25.29 7.11 27.50
C VAL A 70 24.65 8.17 26.61
N ALA A 71 24.94 9.45 26.84
CA ALA A 71 24.42 10.55 26.03
C ALA A 71 24.86 10.44 24.56
N ALA A 72 26.12 10.08 24.30
CA ALA A 72 26.64 9.89 22.94
C ALA A 72 25.94 8.73 22.21
N VAL A 73 25.71 7.60 22.90
CA VAL A 73 24.96 6.45 22.34
C VAL A 73 23.51 6.85 22.05
N THR A 74 22.83 7.53 22.97
CA THR A 74 21.45 8.00 22.76
C THR A 74 21.36 8.98 21.59
N ALA A 75 22.31 9.91 21.47
CA ALA A 75 22.36 10.86 20.36
C ALA A 75 22.60 10.14 19.02
N ALA A 76 23.51 9.17 18.96
CA ALA A 76 23.78 8.38 17.76
C ALA A 76 22.54 7.60 17.31
N VAL A 77 21.82 6.95 18.24
CA VAL A 77 20.57 6.24 17.94
C VAL A 77 19.49 7.20 17.41
N GLY A 78 19.36 8.38 18.02
CA GLY A 78 18.44 9.43 17.57
C GLY A 78 18.71 9.89 16.14
N LEU A 79 19.98 10.11 15.79
CA LEU A 79 20.39 10.51 14.44
C LEU A 79 20.11 9.42 13.40
N VAL A 80 20.38 8.15 13.74
CA VAL A 80 20.07 7.01 12.88
C VAL A 80 18.55 6.93 12.62
N ASN A 81 17.72 7.09 13.65
CA ASN A 81 16.26 7.07 13.52
C ASN A 81 15.73 8.21 12.63
N LEU A 82 16.26 9.43 12.77
CA LEU A 82 15.92 10.57 11.91
C LEU A 82 16.31 10.33 10.45
N TYR A 83 17.48 9.74 10.20
CA TYR A 83 17.93 9.39 8.86
C TYR A 83 17.01 8.36 8.19
N TYR A 84 16.64 7.28 8.90
CA TYR A 84 15.71 6.28 8.38
C TYR A 84 14.31 6.84 8.11
N THR A 85 13.83 7.77 8.94
CA THR A 85 12.50 8.37 8.78
C THR A 85 12.35 9.11 7.45
N ARG A 86 13.39 9.82 6.98
CA ARG A 86 13.33 10.54 5.69
C ARG A 86 13.20 9.63 4.49
N LYS A 87 13.77 8.42 4.54
CA LYS A 87 13.74 7.45 3.42
C LYS A 87 12.38 6.77 3.23
N ASN A 88 11.47 6.87 4.21
CA ASN A 88 10.15 6.21 4.19
C ASN A 88 9.11 6.87 3.28
N LEU A 89 9.25 8.16 3.01
CA LEU A 89 8.18 8.95 2.43
C LEU A 89 7.90 8.55 0.98
N ASN A 90 8.93 8.12 0.26
CA ASN A 90 8.78 7.74 -1.15
C ASN A 90 8.07 6.40 -1.32
N GLN A 91 8.34 5.41 -0.44
CA GLN A 91 7.65 4.12 -0.49
C GLN A 91 6.17 4.25 -0.11
N GLN A 92 5.83 5.14 0.83
CA GLN A 92 4.43 5.40 1.17
C GLN A 92 3.66 6.00 -0.01
N ARG A 93 4.25 6.97 -0.71
CA ARG A 93 3.62 7.59 -1.89
C ARG A 93 3.34 6.59 -3.00
N GLU A 94 4.23 5.65 -3.24
CA GLU A 94 4.04 4.64 -4.29
C GLU A 94 2.89 3.69 -3.94
N ILE A 95 2.79 3.29 -2.67
CA ILE A 95 1.66 2.47 -2.18
C ILE A 95 0.35 3.26 -2.23
N GLU A 96 0.35 4.54 -1.83
CA GLU A 96 -0.83 5.40 -1.89
C GLU A 96 -1.29 5.63 -3.33
N LYS A 97 -0.36 5.87 -4.26
CA LYS A 97 -0.67 6.01 -5.69
C LYS A 97 -1.26 4.74 -6.27
N SER A 98 -0.62 3.60 -6.03
CA SER A 98 -1.14 2.30 -6.48
C SER A 98 -2.53 2.03 -5.92
N ARG A 99 -2.78 2.33 -4.63
CA ARG A 99 -4.12 2.20 -4.04
C ARG A 99 -5.14 3.15 -4.65
N ALA A 100 -4.76 4.39 -4.95
CA ALA A 100 -5.64 5.36 -5.59
C ALA A 100 -5.99 4.94 -7.03
N GLU A 101 -5.03 4.40 -7.77
CA GLU A 101 -5.23 3.84 -9.11
C GLU A 101 -6.14 2.61 -9.07
N ASP A 102 -5.90 1.67 -8.15
CA ASP A 102 -6.75 0.48 -7.95
C ASP A 102 -8.18 0.86 -7.57
N ALA A 103 -8.34 1.84 -6.66
CA ALA A 103 -9.64 2.35 -6.25
C ALA A 103 -10.39 3.00 -7.41
N ALA A 104 -9.71 3.86 -8.19
CA ALA A 104 -10.29 4.50 -9.36
C ALA A 104 -10.69 3.48 -10.44
N ALA A 105 -9.86 2.46 -10.69
CA ALA A 105 -10.17 1.40 -11.63
C ALA A 105 -11.40 0.58 -11.19
N LEU A 106 -11.50 0.26 -9.90
CA LEU A 106 -12.63 -0.46 -9.34
C LEU A 106 -13.92 0.38 -9.37
N GLU A 107 -13.83 1.67 -9.07
CA GLU A 107 -14.95 2.61 -9.20
C GLU A 107 -15.42 2.74 -10.65
N ALA A 108 -14.50 2.86 -11.62
CA ALA A 108 -14.83 2.89 -13.04
C ALA A 108 -15.54 1.60 -13.48
N GLN A 109 -15.07 0.44 -13.02
CA GLN A 109 -15.71 -0.85 -13.31
C GLN A 109 -17.12 -0.94 -12.71
N ARG A 110 -17.30 -0.46 -11.47
CA ARG A 110 -18.61 -0.41 -10.81
C ARG A 110 -19.57 0.56 -11.51
N ALA A 111 -19.09 1.73 -11.90
CA ALA A 111 -19.87 2.72 -12.64
C ALA A 111 -20.38 2.15 -13.96
N GLN A 112 -19.50 1.48 -14.72
CA GLN A 112 -19.90 0.79 -15.97
C GLN A 112 -20.92 -0.31 -15.72
N GLY A 113 -20.75 -1.13 -14.68
CA GLY A 113 -21.72 -2.16 -14.31
C GLY A 113 -23.08 -1.58 -13.93
N SER A 114 -23.09 -0.50 -13.16
CA SER A 114 -24.32 0.21 -12.76
C SER A 114 -25.03 0.85 -13.96
N ALA A 115 -24.28 1.48 -14.87
CA ALA A 115 -24.84 2.06 -16.09
C ALA A 115 -25.47 0.99 -16.99
N LEU A 116 -24.80 -0.16 -17.12
CA LEU A 116 -25.29 -1.28 -17.93
C LEU A 116 -26.54 -1.93 -17.31
N GLN A 117 -26.57 -2.09 -15.98
CA GLN A 117 -27.74 -2.61 -15.28
C GLN A 117 -28.95 -1.67 -15.43
N ALA A 118 -28.77 -0.37 -15.18
CA ALA A 118 -29.82 0.62 -15.34
C ALA A 118 -30.36 0.65 -16.78
N TYR A 119 -29.48 0.50 -17.77
CA TYR A 119 -29.88 0.35 -19.16
C TYR A 119 -30.76 -0.87 -19.41
N TYR A 120 -30.39 -2.04 -18.90
CA TYR A 120 -31.18 -3.26 -19.08
C TYR A 120 -32.54 -3.18 -18.41
N GLU A 121 -32.63 -2.58 -17.21
CA GLU A 121 -33.91 -2.35 -16.53
C GLU A 121 -34.80 -1.40 -17.34
N GLN A 122 -34.26 -0.29 -17.81
CA GLN A 122 -35.01 0.70 -18.57
C GLN A 122 -35.45 0.16 -19.94
N MET A 123 -34.55 -0.53 -20.64
CA MET A 123 -34.85 -1.13 -21.95
C MET A 123 -35.82 -2.32 -21.81
N GLY A 124 -35.70 -3.10 -20.74
CA GLY A 124 -36.66 -4.15 -20.38
C GLY A 124 -38.05 -3.57 -20.16
N LYS A 125 -38.15 -2.44 -19.46
CA LYS A 125 -39.42 -1.71 -19.30
C LYS A 125 -40.01 -1.25 -20.63
N LEU A 126 -39.19 -0.67 -21.51
CA LEU A 126 -39.65 -0.27 -22.86
C LEU A 126 -40.14 -1.48 -23.68
N LEU A 127 -39.41 -2.61 -23.60
CA LEU A 127 -39.79 -3.87 -24.26
C LEU A 127 -41.13 -4.41 -23.75
N THR A 128 -41.34 -4.43 -22.43
CA THR A 128 -42.52 -5.06 -21.83
C THR A 128 -43.75 -4.14 -21.79
N GLU A 129 -43.58 -2.87 -21.42
CA GLU A 129 -44.71 -1.95 -21.21
C GLU A 129 -45.14 -1.21 -22.49
N HIS A 130 -44.21 -0.98 -23.42
CA HIS A 130 -44.48 -0.20 -24.64
C HIS A 130 -44.38 -1.03 -25.91
N ASP A 131 -44.22 -2.35 -25.77
CA ASP A 131 -44.00 -3.29 -26.87
C ASP A 131 -42.97 -2.74 -27.87
N LEU A 132 -41.82 -2.27 -27.35
CA LEU A 132 -40.81 -1.55 -28.13
C LEU A 132 -40.43 -2.27 -29.43
N ARG A 133 -40.50 -3.60 -29.44
CA ARG A 133 -40.22 -4.43 -30.60
C ARG A 133 -41.16 -4.16 -31.78
N ASN A 134 -42.46 -4.01 -31.53
CA ASN A 134 -43.47 -3.88 -32.59
C ASN A 134 -44.09 -2.47 -32.67
N THR A 135 -43.75 -1.59 -31.72
CA THR A 135 -44.36 -0.26 -31.65
C THR A 135 -44.04 0.59 -32.88
N GLU A 136 -45.03 1.29 -33.44
CA GLU A 136 -44.82 2.30 -34.49
C GLU A 136 -44.52 3.69 -33.93
N ARG A 137 -44.59 3.83 -32.61
CA ARG A 137 -44.36 5.08 -31.90
C ARG A 137 -42.91 5.56 -32.04
N LYS A 138 -42.73 6.59 -32.87
CA LYS A 138 -41.42 7.19 -33.18
C LYS A 138 -40.74 7.79 -31.95
N ASP A 139 -41.50 8.35 -31.02
CA ASP A 139 -41.02 8.92 -29.77
C ASP A 139 -40.40 7.86 -28.86
N ILE A 140 -41.03 6.69 -28.76
CA ILE A 140 -40.52 5.55 -27.97
C ILE A 140 -39.25 4.97 -28.60
N LYS A 141 -39.20 4.83 -29.93
CA LYS A 141 -38.00 4.41 -30.67
C LYS A 141 -36.84 5.41 -30.54
N LEU A 142 -37.14 6.70 -30.60
CA LEU A 142 -36.14 7.76 -30.39
C LEU A 142 -35.59 7.77 -28.97
N LEU A 143 -36.46 7.54 -27.97
CA LEU A 143 -36.04 7.41 -26.57
C LEU A 143 -35.11 6.21 -26.38
N ALA A 144 -35.49 5.04 -26.91
CA ALA A 144 -34.66 3.84 -26.87
C ALA A 144 -33.30 4.08 -27.54
N ARG A 145 -33.29 4.71 -28.72
CA ARG A 145 -32.06 5.08 -29.44
C ARG A 145 -31.18 6.04 -28.63
N GLY A 146 -31.76 7.07 -28.04
CA GLY A 146 -31.02 8.04 -27.22
C GLY A 146 -30.33 7.38 -26.03
N GLN A 147 -31.05 6.50 -25.33
CA GLN A 147 -30.52 5.74 -24.19
C GLN A 147 -29.40 4.79 -24.63
N THR A 148 -29.60 4.02 -25.69
CA THR A 148 -28.57 3.13 -26.24
C THR A 148 -27.30 3.90 -26.62
N LEU A 149 -27.41 5.04 -27.30
CA LEU A 149 -26.25 5.83 -27.70
C LEU A 149 -25.52 6.46 -26.50
N SER A 150 -26.26 6.89 -25.47
CA SER A 150 -25.65 7.43 -24.25
C SER A 150 -24.83 6.37 -23.52
N VAL A 151 -25.39 5.17 -23.35
CA VAL A 151 -24.72 4.07 -22.65
C VAL A 151 -23.53 3.54 -23.45
N LEU A 152 -23.66 3.43 -24.78
CA LEU A 152 -22.54 3.04 -25.65
C LEU A 152 -21.32 3.96 -25.55
N ARG A 153 -21.50 5.25 -25.20
CA ARG A 153 -20.39 6.19 -24.99
C ARG A 153 -19.72 6.02 -23.64
N GLU A 154 -20.42 5.49 -22.65
CA GLU A 154 -19.96 5.38 -21.27
C GLU A 154 -19.28 4.04 -20.97
N VAL A 155 -19.70 2.97 -21.65
CA VAL A 155 -19.18 1.62 -21.44
C VAL A 155 -17.93 1.33 -22.28
N ASN A 156 -17.04 0.50 -21.73
CA ASN A 156 -15.85 0.03 -22.43
C ASN A 156 -16.18 -1.00 -23.55
N ALA A 157 -15.17 -1.40 -24.31
CA ALA A 157 -15.29 -2.38 -25.41
C ALA A 157 -16.07 -3.66 -25.04
N SER A 158 -15.81 -4.24 -23.87
CA SER A 158 -16.53 -5.43 -23.39
C SER A 158 -18.01 -5.12 -23.14
N GLY A 159 -18.30 -4.00 -22.49
CA GLY A 159 -19.68 -3.55 -22.25
C GLY A 159 -20.44 -3.27 -23.55
N LYS A 160 -19.78 -2.67 -24.56
CA LYS A 160 -20.36 -2.47 -25.90
C LYS A 160 -20.75 -3.82 -26.54
N GLY A 161 -19.87 -4.83 -26.47
CA GLY A 161 -20.16 -6.17 -26.99
C GLY A 161 -21.36 -6.85 -26.30
N SER A 162 -21.43 -6.77 -24.97
CA SER A 162 -22.59 -7.28 -24.21
C SER A 162 -23.89 -6.56 -24.59
N LEU A 163 -23.85 -5.24 -24.75
CA LEU A 163 -25.01 -4.44 -25.14
C LEU A 163 -25.51 -4.78 -26.55
N LEU A 164 -24.60 -4.96 -27.51
CA LEU A 164 -24.93 -5.38 -28.87
C LEU A 164 -25.52 -6.79 -28.91
N THR A 165 -24.98 -7.71 -28.11
CA THR A 165 -25.50 -9.09 -27.99
C THR A 165 -26.93 -9.08 -27.44
N PHE A 166 -27.19 -8.26 -26.43
CA PHE A 166 -28.54 -8.07 -25.89
C PHE A 166 -29.51 -7.48 -26.93
N LEU A 167 -29.10 -6.39 -27.60
CA LEU A 167 -29.92 -5.74 -28.63
C LEU A 167 -30.27 -6.71 -29.78
N ARG A 168 -29.30 -7.53 -30.19
CA ARG A 168 -29.48 -8.60 -31.17
C ARG A 168 -30.46 -9.66 -30.68
N GLY A 169 -30.21 -10.20 -29.48
CA GLY A 169 -31.07 -11.24 -28.88
C GLY A 169 -32.51 -10.79 -28.65
N ALA A 170 -32.73 -9.50 -28.36
CA ALA A 170 -34.05 -8.89 -28.24
C ALA A 170 -34.71 -8.54 -29.59
N GLY A 171 -34.00 -8.72 -30.72
CA GLY A 171 -34.50 -8.38 -32.05
C GLY A 171 -34.65 -6.88 -32.30
N LEU A 172 -33.95 -6.03 -31.53
CA LEU A 172 -34.09 -4.58 -31.58
C LEU A 172 -33.31 -3.92 -32.74
N ILE A 173 -32.31 -4.63 -33.28
CA ILE A 173 -31.41 -4.13 -34.33
C ILE A 173 -31.44 -4.95 -35.63
N GLU A 174 -31.95 -6.19 -35.62
CA GLU A 174 -31.98 -7.09 -36.79
C GLU A 174 -33.38 -7.25 -37.42
N ALA A 175 -34.36 -6.46 -36.98
CA ALA A 175 -35.72 -6.49 -37.52
C ALA A 175 -35.86 -5.66 -38.80
N GLU A 176 -36.86 -5.98 -39.62
CA GLU A 176 -37.24 -5.26 -40.86
C GLU A 176 -37.57 -3.77 -40.59
N ASN A 177 -38.01 -3.46 -39.36
CA ASN A 177 -38.15 -2.10 -38.82
C ASN A 177 -37.45 -2.03 -37.46
N PRO A 178 -36.12 -1.76 -37.43
CA PRO A 178 -35.34 -1.81 -36.20
C PRO A 178 -35.82 -0.75 -35.21
N ALA A 179 -36.13 -1.18 -33.99
CA ALA A 179 -36.56 -0.29 -32.92
C ALA A 179 -35.42 0.62 -32.44
N VAL A 180 -34.18 0.17 -32.57
CA VAL A 180 -32.97 0.91 -32.20
C VAL A 180 -32.04 1.02 -33.41
N VAL A 181 -31.84 2.24 -33.91
CA VAL A 181 -30.94 2.50 -35.05
C VAL A 181 -29.58 2.95 -34.53
N LEU A 182 -28.55 2.14 -34.80
CA LEU A 182 -27.17 2.38 -34.35
C LEU A 182 -26.34 3.30 -35.26
N THR A 183 -26.93 3.87 -36.31
CA THR A 183 -26.23 4.81 -37.20
C THR A 183 -25.69 6.00 -36.41
N GLY A 184 -24.36 6.20 -36.47
CA GLY A 184 -23.63 7.23 -35.73
C GLY A 184 -23.17 6.83 -34.32
N ALA A 185 -23.35 5.57 -33.91
CA ALA A 185 -22.79 5.05 -32.66
C ALA A 185 -21.28 4.85 -32.77
N ASP A 186 -20.55 5.21 -31.71
CA ASP A 186 -19.14 4.84 -31.58
C ASP A 186 -19.03 3.38 -31.11
N LEU A 187 -18.79 2.48 -32.07
CA LEU A 187 -18.65 1.04 -31.84
C LEU A 187 -17.20 0.56 -31.85
N TRP A 188 -16.22 1.47 -31.80
CA TRP A 188 -14.82 1.07 -31.90
C TRP A 188 -14.41 0.15 -30.74
N GLY A 189 -13.80 -0.99 -31.08
CA GLY A 189 -13.35 -2.02 -30.12
C GLY A 189 -14.41 -3.01 -29.65
N ALA A 190 -15.66 -2.92 -30.10
CA ALA A 190 -16.68 -3.92 -29.77
C ALA A 190 -16.43 -5.24 -30.56
N PRO A 191 -16.43 -6.42 -29.91
CA PRO A 191 -16.29 -7.72 -30.56
C PRO A 191 -17.60 -8.21 -31.22
#